data_AF-A0A6P6N1S5-F1
#
_entry.id   AF-A0A6P6N1S5-F1
#
_cell.length_a   1.000
_cell.length_b   1.000
_cell.length_c   1.000
_cell.angle_alpha   90.00
_cell.angle_beta   90.00
_cell.angle_gamma   90.00
#
_symmetry.space_group_name_H-M   'P 1'
#
loop_
_entity.id
_entity.type
_entity.pdbx_description
1 polymer ?
#
loop_
_entity_poly.entity_id
_entity_poly.type
_entity_poly.pdbx_seq_one_letter_code
_entity_poly.pdbx_strand_id
1 'polypeptide(L)'
;MSSLLREEMDRVLFRPEGQKLKEFIEIEEKQQGRHFLCVSISKDKEAQISVVLCRRVKPSRTNKLQKSGLEDSYEKTEIWALEDLLILDGRDPDTDDPCFLMHFDTVRSVRAVSCAAKYTLARCLLSLSRKYHHTTLKLKNFDLMYIQPTAMYSDRGDCVVLAQICFYAFNLVCLSLCPVPLA
;
A
#
# COMPACT_ATOMS: atom_id res chain seq x y z
N MET A 1 -3.45 -6.50 -2.33
CA MET A 1 -4.46 -5.79 -1.51
C MET A 1 -5.68 -5.53 -2.37
N SER A 2 -6.89 -5.63 -1.80
CA SER A 2 -8.16 -5.58 -2.54
C SER A 2 -8.35 -4.23 -3.25
N SER A 3 -8.46 -4.25 -4.57
CA SER A 3 -8.73 -3.06 -5.40
C SER A 3 -10.02 -2.34 -4.97
N LEU A 4 -11.01 -3.10 -4.49
CA LEU A 4 -12.31 -2.58 -4.05
C LEU A 4 -12.19 -1.68 -2.81
N LEU A 5 -11.42 -2.11 -1.80
CA LEU A 5 -11.23 -1.32 -0.57
C LEU A 5 -10.52 0.01 -0.88
N ARG A 6 -9.53 -0.02 -1.78
CA ARG A 6 -8.85 1.20 -2.23
C ARG A 6 -9.83 2.18 -2.87
N GLU A 7 -10.65 1.70 -3.80
CA GLU A 7 -11.60 2.53 -4.53
C GLU A 7 -12.68 3.10 -3.62
N GLU A 8 -13.16 2.30 -2.67
CA GLU A 8 -14.13 2.74 -1.67
C GLU A 8 -13.56 3.82 -0.76
N MET A 9 -12.39 3.59 -0.15
CA MET A 9 -11.72 4.57 0.69
C MET A 9 -11.41 5.86 -0.07
N ASP A 10 -10.89 5.75 -1.30
CA ASP A 10 -10.62 6.90 -2.16
C ASP A 10 -11.91 7.70 -2.43
N ARG A 11 -13.02 7.03 -2.74
CA ARG A 11 -14.32 7.67 -3.01
C ARG A 11 -14.94 8.32 -1.78
N VAL A 12 -14.90 7.63 -0.63
CA VAL A 12 -15.62 8.05 0.58
C VAL A 12 -14.83 9.07 1.40
N LEU A 13 -13.50 8.94 1.45
CA LEU A 13 -12.66 9.71 2.36
C LEU A 13 -11.77 10.75 1.67
N PHE A 14 -11.12 10.40 0.56
CA PHE A 14 -10.08 11.25 -0.02
C PHE A 14 -10.62 12.19 -1.12
N ARG A 15 -11.44 11.69 -2.05
CA ARG A 15 -12.02 12.50 -3.14
C ARG A 15 -12.86 13.68 -2.65
N PRO A 16 -13.70 13.57 -1.60
CA PRO A 16 -14.46 14.70 -1.08
C PRO A 16 -13.57 15.86 -0.61
N GLU A 17 -12.37 15.55 -0.10
CA GLU A 17 -11.36 16.52 0.31
C GLU A 17 -10.47 16.98 -0.88
N GLY A 18 -10.79 16.59 -2.11
CA GLY A 18 -9.98 16.91 -3.28
C GLY A 18 -8.64 16.17 -3.32
N GLN A 19 -8.49 15.11 -2.53
CA GLN A 19 -7.29 14.28 -2.48
C GLN A 19 -7.46 13.00 -3.31
N LYS A 20 -6.34 12.38 -3.66
CA LYS A 20 -6.28 11.05 -4.29
C LYS A 20 -5.42 10.12 -3.47
N LEU A 21 -5.95 8.97 -3.08
CA LEU A 21 -5.22 7.92 -2.38
C LEU A 21 -4.13 7.33 -3.30
N LYS A 22 -2.89 7.34 -2.84
CA LYS A 22 -1.72 6.80 -3.56
C LYS A 22 -1.35 5.41 -3.09
N GLU A 23 -1.23 5.25 -1.78
CA GLU A 23 -0.96 3.96 -1.16
C GLU A 23 -1.62 3.89 0.21
N PHE A 24 -1.89 2.69 0.68
CA PHE A 24 -2.30 2.44 2.05
C PHE A 24 -1.80 1.08 2.51
N ILE A 25 -1.52 0.97 3.81
CA ILE A 25 -1.17 -0.31 4.44
C ILE A 25 -2.03 -0.50 5.68
N GLU A 26 -2.31 -1.74 6.05
CA GLU A 26 -2.94 -2.05 7.33
C GLU A 26 -1.87 -2.02 8.44
N ILE A 27 -2.23 -1.42 9.58
CA ILE A 27 -1.36 -1.26 10.74
C ILE A 27 -2.07 -1.79 12.00
N GLU A 28 -1.27 -2.19 12.97
CA GLU A 28 -1.76 -2.58 14.29
C GLU A 28 -1.85 -1.37 15.21
N GLU A 29 -3.03 -1.18 15.80
CA GLU A 29 -3.30 -0.13 16.77
C GLU A 29 -3.99 -0.72 18.00
N LYS A 30 -3.87 -0.04 19.14
CA LYS A 30 -4.51 -0.48 20.40
C LYS A 30 -6.03 -0.40 20.35
N GLN A 31 -6.56 0.54 19.59
CA GLN A 31 -8.00 0.74 19.46
C GLN A 31 -8.63 -0.41 18.67
N GLN A 32 -9.86 -0.79 19.02
CA GLN A 32 -10.58 -1.82 18.29
C GLN A 32 -11.00 -1.33 16.90
N GLY A 33 -10.73 -2.14 15.88
CA GLY A 33 -11.06 -1.84 14.48
C GLY A 33 -9.86 -2.09 13.57
N ARG A 34 -10.07 -1.94 12.26
CA ARG A 34 -8.98 -2.02 11.29
C ARG A 34 -8.41 -0.63 11.10
N HIS A 35 -7.10 -0.51 11.17
CA HIS A 35 -6.41 0.76 11.03
C HIS A 35 -5.54 0.72 9.78
N PHE A 36 -5.55 1.81 9.04
CA PHE A 36 -4.79 1.94 7.81
C PHE A 36 -3.91 3.18 7.88
N LEU A 37 -2.65 3.03 7.53
CA LEU A 37 -1.79 4.16 7.25
C LEU A 37 -1.89 4.47 5.76
N CYS A 38 -2.44 5.62 5.44
CA CYS A 38 -2.76 6.06 4.10
C CYS A 38 -1.84 7.21 3.68
N VAL A 39 -1.45 7.19 2.40
CA VAL A 39 -0.70 8.27 1.75
C VAL A 39 -1.55 8.79 0.60
N SER A 40 -1.89 10.06 0.65
CA SER A 40 -2.73 10.73 -0.34
C SER A 40 -2.04 11.96 -0.90
N ILE A 41 -2.58 12.49 -1.99
CA ILE A 41 -2.10 13.72 -2.60
C ILE A 41 -3.24 14.66 -2.92
N SER A 42 -3.08 15.95 -2.61
CA SER A 42 -4.02 17.00 -2.99
C SER A 42 -3.87 17.39 -4.46
N LYS A 43 -4.81 18.19 -4.96
CA LYS A 43 -4.71 18.81 -6.30
C LYS A 43 -3.49 19.71 -6.43
N ASP A 44 -3.12 20.37 -5.34
CA ASP A 44 -1.98 21.28 -5.25
C ASP A 44 -0.64 20.55 -5.12
N LYS A 45 -0.65 19.22 -5.30
CA LYS A 45 0.52 18.33 -5.26
C LYS A 45 1.15 18.19 -3.88
N GLU A 46 0.42 18.52 -2.83
CA GLU A 46 0.84 18.31 -1.45
C GLU A 46 0.52 16.89 -1.03
N ALA A 47 1.53 16.15 -0.56
CA ALA A 47 1.37 14.78 -0.09
C ALA A 47 1.04 14.78 1.41
N GLN A 48 0.05 13.97 1.79
CA GLN A 48 -0.43 13.86 3.17
C GLN A 48 -0.40 12.40 3.62
N ILE A 49 0.01 12.18 4.86
CA ILE A 49 -0.01 10.89 5.55
C ILE A 49 -1.15 10.93 6.56
N SER A 50 -1.96 9.87 6.66
CA SER A 50 -3.06 9.81 7.61
C SER A 50 -3.29 8.41 8.16
N VAL A 51 -3.65 8.31 9.43
CA VAL A 51 -4.17 7.06 10.02
C VAL A 51 -5.68 7.05 9.91
N VAL A 52 -6.23 6.03 9.25
CA VAL A 52 -7.65 5.85 9.03
C VAL A 52 -8.15 4.67 9.84
N LEU A 53 -9.14 4.92 10.70
CA LEU A 53 -9.88 3.88 11.41
C LEU A 53 -11.11 3.46 10.59
N CYS A 54 -11.19 2.17 10.30
CA CYS A 54 -12.32 1.52 9.69
C CYS A 54 -13.12 0.76 10.77
N ARG A 55 -14.36 1.21 11.02
CA ARG A 55 -15.32 0.50 11.88
C ARG A 55 -16.39 -0.13 11.02
N ARG A 56 -16.62 -1.43 11.21
CA ARG A 56 -17.76 -2.10 10.58
C ARG A 56 -19.05 -1.62 11.23
N VAL A 57 -19.89 -0.94 10.48
CA VAL A 57 -21.22 -0.58 10.96
C VAL A 57 -22.10 -1.82 10.88
N LYS A 58 -22.63 -2.27 12.03
CA LYS A 58 -23.64 -3.34 12.03
C LYS A 58 -24.91 -2.79 11.36
N PRO A 59 -25.54 -3.53 10.43
CA PRO A 59 -26.76 -3.08 9.78
C PRO A 59 -27.86 -2.82 10.83
N SER A 60 -28.36 -1.59 10.86
CA SER A 60 -29.53 -1.23 11.67
C SER A 60 -30.77 -1.92 11.08
N ARG A 61 -31.59 -2.56 11.93
CA ARG A 61 -32.74 -3.38 11.53
C ARG A 61 -33.93 -2.57 10.95
N THR A 62 -33.82 -1.25 10.80
CA THR A 62 -34.99 -0.39 10.55
C THR A 62 -35.24 0.05 9.11
N ASN A 63 -34.31 -0.12 8.15
CA ASN A 63 -34.52 0.33 6.76
C ASN A 63 -34.26 -0.79 5.74
N LYS A 64 -35.33 -1.51 5.37
CA LYS A 64 -35.35 -2.60 4.37
C LYS A 64 -35.18 -2.14 2.89
N LEU A 65 -34.74 -0.90 2.64
CA LEU A 65 -34.69 -0.34 1.28
C LEU A 65 -33.39 0.39 0.93
N GLN A 66 -32.25 -0.01 1.52
CA GLN A 66 -30.94 0.34 0.99
C GLN A 66 -30.19 -0.94 0.62
N LYS A 67 -29.75 -0.96 -0.64
CA LYS A 67 -29.00 -2.07 -1.26
C LYS A 67 -27.89 -2.55 -0.33
N SER A 68 -27.74 -3.86 -0.26
CA SER A 68 -26.70 -4.62 0.43
C SER A 68 -25.29 -4.05 0.22
N GLY A 69 -24.86 -3.18 1.12
CA GLY A 69 -23.49 -2.74 1.28
C GLY A 69 -23.21 -2.63 2.77
N LEU A 70 -22.26 -3.42 3.27
CA LEU A 70 -21.65 -3.19 4.57
C LEU A 70 -21.01 -1.79 4.48
N GLU A 71 -21.69 -0.77 4.98
CA GLU A 71 -21.15 0.59 4.97
C GLU A 71 -20.16 0.68 6.12
N ASP A 72 -18.91 0.31 5.85
CA ASP A 72 -17.81 0.51 6.78
C ASP A 72 -17.62 2.03 6.94
N SER A 73 -17.59 2.51 8.19
CA SER A 73 -17.33 3.93 8.46
C SER A 73 -15.82 4.16 8.52
N TYR A 74 -15.32 5.15 7.78
CA TYR A 74 -13.90 5.53 7.75
C TYR A 74 -13.70 6.89 8.42
N GLU A 75 -12.74 6.97 9.32
CA GLU A 75 -12.43 8.20 10.08
C GLU A 75 -10.91 8.43 10.09
N LYS A 76 -10.46 9.61 9.67
CA LYS A 76 -9.04 10.01 9.84
C LYS A 76 -8.83 10.37 11.30
N THR A 77 -7.91 9.68 11.96
CA THR A 77 -7.59 9.86 13.38
C THR A 77 -6.34 10.70 13.59
N GLU A 78 -5.36 10.56 12.71
CA GLU A 78 -4.11 11.30 12.72
C GLU A 78 -3.77 11.73 11.29
N ILE A 79 -3.23 12.93 11.12
CA ILE A 79 -2.93 13.52 9.82
C ILE A 79 -1.62 14.31 9.92
N TRP A 80 -0.70 14.09 8.98
CA TRP A 80 0.56 14.83 8.86
C TRP A 80 0.83 15.18 7.41
N ALA A 81 1.50 16.30 7.18
CA ALA A 81 2.07 16.58 5.87
C ALA A 81 3.31 15.70 5.64
N LEU A 82 3.54 15.26 4.40
CA LEU A 82 4.75 14.47 4.07
C LEU A 82 6.03 15.29 4.28
N GLU A 83 5.96 16.61 4.11
CA GLU A 83 7.09 17.51 4.31
C GLU A 83 7.62 17.55 5.74
N ASP A 84 6.74 17.29 6.71
CA ASP A 84 7.09 17.22 8.13
C ASP A 84 7.84 15.93 8.48
N LEU A 85 7.78 14.90 7.61
CA LEU A 85 8.45 13.62 7.84
C LEU A 85 9.95 13.74 7.50
N LEU A 86 10.77 13.86 8.54
CA LEU A 86 12.22 14.03 8.42
C LEU A 86 12.95 12.70 8.23
N ILE A 87 12.56 11.68 8.99
CA ILE A 87 13.22 10.36 8.97
C ILE A 87 12.15 9.28 8.97
N LEU A 88 12.31 8.30 8.10
CA LEU A 88 11.60 7.03 8.16
C LEU A 88 12.64 5.95 8.49
N ASP A 89 12.51 5.35 9.67
CA ASP A 89 13.46 4.41 10.24
C ASP A 89 12.87 3.00 10.30
N GLY A 90 13.44 2.06 9.56
CA GLY A 90 13.03 0.66 9.48
C GLY A 90 13.45 -0.20 10.68
N ARG A 91 14.09 0.41 11.68
CA ARG A 91 14.71 -0.16 12.90
C ARG A 91 15.89 -1.08 12.62
N ASP A 92 15.62 -2.25 12.07
CA ASP A 92 16.62 -3.26 11.75
C ASP A 92 16.32 -3.84 10.35
N PRO A 93 17.21 -3.67 9.36
CA PRO A 93 17.03 -4.21 8.04
C PRO A 93 17.27 -5.73 7.95
N ASP A 94 18.02 -6.31 8.90
CA ASP A 94 18.43 -7.72 8.87
C ASP A 94 17.43 -8.64 9.61
N THR A 95 16.47 -8.03 10.32
CA THR A 95 15.40 -8.74 11.03
C THR A 95 14.05 -8.57 10.30
N ASP A 96 13.25 -9.63 10.26
CA ASP A 96 11.87 -9.60 9.75
C ASP A 96 10.91 -8.93 10.75
N ASP A 97 11.18 -7.67 11.11
CA ASP A 97 10.34 -6.84 12.00
C ASP A 97 9.46 -5.88 11.16
N PRO A 98 8.12 -5.97 11.21
CA PRO A 98 7.25 -5.07 10.47
C PRO A 98 7.11 -3.67 11.12
N CYS A 99 7.82 -3.41 12.22
CA CYS A 99 7.83 -2.10 12.86
C CYS A 99 8.74 -1.10 12.16
N PHE A 100 8.35 0.17 12.23
CA PHE A 100 9.16 1.30 11.80
C PHE A 100 8.80 2.55 12.60
N LEU A 101 9.67 3.55 12.55
CA LEU A 101 9.49 4.83 13.21
C LEU A 101 9.37 5.93 12.16
N MET A 102 8.41 6.82 12.37
CA MET A 102 8.20 8.02 11.58
C MET A 102 8.57 9.22 12.45
N HIS A 103 9.62 9.94 12.06
CA HIS A 103 10.12 11.09 12.79
C HIS A 103 9.58 12.37 12.17
N PHE A 104 8.57 12.93 12.83
CA PHE A 104 8.05 14.28 12.59
C PHE A 104 8.66 15.24 13.63
N ASP A 105 7.87 16.18 14.15
CA ASP A 105 8.13 16.87 15.42
C ASP A 105 8.20 15.89 16.60
N THR A 106 7.41 14.82 16.50
CA THR A 106 7.30 13.72 17.44
C THR A 106 7.59 12.40 16.72
N VAL A 107 8.01 11.39 17.49
CA VAL A 107 8.29 10.06 16.93
C VAL A 107 7.03 9.20 17.01
N ARG A 108 6.46 8.85 15.85
CA ARG A 108 5.37 7.90 15.75
C ARG A 108 5.92 6.50 15.46
N SER A 109 5.72 5.58 16.39
CA SER A 109 5.99 4.16 16.17
C SER A 109 4.81 3.50 15.46
N VAL A 110 5.08 2.75 14.40
CA VAL A 110 4.06 2.04 13.61
C VAL A 110 4.44 0.57 13.48
N ARG A 111 3.47 -0.32 13.61
CA ARG A 111 3.60 -1.75 13.31
C ARG A 111 2.70 -2.07 12.13
N ALA A 112 3.29 -2.38 10.98
CA ALA A 112 2.51 -2.88 9.85
C ALA A 112 2.08 -4.33 10.08
N VAL A 113 1.04 -4.79 9.37
CA VAL A 113 0.65 -6.21 9.40
C VAL A 113 1.68 -7.14 8.74
N SER A 114 2.67 -6.61 8.02
CA SER A 114 3.76 -7.38 7.40
C SER A 114 4.95 -6.50 7.02
N CYS A 115 6.13 -7.11 6.89
CA CYS A 115 7.31 -6.43 6.35
C CYS A 115 7.11 -5.99 4.89
N ALA A 116 6.40 -6.77 4.09
CA ALA A 116 6.04 -6.37 2.73
C ALA A 116 5.24 -5.06 2.69
N ALA A 117 4.33 -4.86 3.65
CA ALA A 117 3.58 -3.62 3.80
C ALA A 117 4.51 -2.46 4.23
N LYS A 118 5.38 -2.67 5.23
CA LYS A 118 6.41 -1.71 5.66
C LYS A 118 7.22 -1.18 4.47
N TYR A 119 7.79 -2.07 3.66
CA TYR A 119 8.59 -1.70 2.48
C TYR A 119 7.76 -1.08 1.35
N THR A 120 6.49 -1.49 1.18
CA THR A 120 5.59 -0.87 0.19
C THR A 120 5.30 0.58 0.52
N LEU A 121 5.02 0.89 1.79
CA LEU A 121 4.83 2.26 2.25
C LEU A 121 6.12 3.08 2.08
N ALA A 122 7.26 2.54 2.51
CA ALA A 122 8.55 3.23 2.41
C ALA A 122 8.89 3.62 0.95
N ARG A 123 8.64 2.72 -0.01
CA ARG A 123 8.78 3.00 -1.44
C ARG A 123 7.86 4.12 -1.91
N CYS A 124 6.60 4.11 -1.48
CA CYS A 124 5.63 5.15 -1.83
C CYS A 124 6.08 6.53 -1.31
N LEU A 125 6.42 6.61 -0.02
CA LEU A 125 6.86 7.86 0.63
C LEU A 125 8.12 8.42 -0.03
N LEU A 126 9.12 7.59 -0.28
CA LEU A 126 10.35 8.02 -0.96
C LEU A 126 10.08 8.51 -2.39
N SER A 127 9.24 7.79 -3.14
CA SER A 127 8.85 8.15 -4.50
C SER A 127 8.14 9.51 -4.54
N LEU A 128 7.18 9.73 -3.64
CA LEU A 128 6.45 11.00 -3.54
C LEU A 128 7.34 12.14 -3.07
N SER A 129 8.19 11.92 -2.05
CA SER A 129 9.16 12.92 -1.57
C SER A 129 10.07 13.39 -2.69
N ARG A 130 10.63 12.46 -3.49
CA ARG A 130 11.44 12.80 -4.67
C ARG A 130 10.65 13.54 -5.75
N LYS A 131 9.44 13.07 -6.06
CA LYS A 131 8.60 13.61 -7.14
C LYS A 131 8.15 15.04 -6.89
N TYR A 132 7.89 15.39 -5.64
CA TYR A 132 7.37 16.71 -5.25
C TYR A 132 8.44 17.58 -4.59
N HIS A 133 9.73 17.26 -4.81
CA HIS A 133 10.89 18.03 -4.34
C HIS A 133 10.94 18.25 -2.81
N HIS A 134 10.28 17.41 -2.02
CA HIS A 134 10.46 17.37 -0.56
C HIS A 134 11.75 16.61 -0.27
N THR A 135 12.89 17.29 -0.38
CA THR A 135 14.25 16.72 -0.35
C THR A 135 14.78 16.33 1.03
N THR A 136 13.95 16.43 2.07
CA THR A 136 14.34 16.23 3.47
C THR A 136 14.16 14.80 4.00
N LEU A 137 13.33 13.97 3.36
CA LEU A 137 13.05 12.61 3.86
C LEU A 137 14.29 11.71 3.78
N LYS A 138 14.77 11.26 4.94
CA LYS A 138 15.88 10.31 5.07
C LYS A 138 15.37 8.92 5.43
N LEU A 139 15.79 7.91 4.68
CA LEU A 139 15.58 6.51 5.05
C LEU A 139 16.73 6.02 5.92
N LYS A 140 16.41 5.37 7.03
CA LYS A 140 17.37 4.68 7.91
C LYS A 140 16.94 3.24 8.11
N ASN A 141 17.90 2.32 8.23
CA ASN A 141 17.65 0.92 8.59
C ASN A 141 16.62 0.23 7.67
N PHE A 142 16.65 0.58 6.39
CA PHE A 142 15.95 -0.13 5.33
C PHE A 142 16.99 -0.75 4.40
N ASP A 143 16.76 -1.98 3.97
CA ASP A 143 17.54 -2.56 2.88
C ASP A 143 17.19 -1.82 1.57
N LEU A 144 18.20 -1.14 1.02
CA LEU A 144 18.07 -0.34 -0.20
C LEU A 144 17.70 -1.20 -1.42
N MET A 145 18.01 -2.49 -1.44
CA MET A 145 17.63 -3.41 -2.51
C MET A 145 16.11 -3.58 -2.63
N TYR A 146 15.38 -3.46 -1.52
CA TYR A 146 13.92 -3.56 -1.49
C TYR A 146 13.22 -2.20 -1.65
N ILE A 147 13.98 -1.10 -1.59
CA ILE A 147 13.47 0.26 -1.68
C ILE A 147 13.70 0.86 -3.07
N GLN A 148 14.91 0.73 -3.60
CA GLN A 148 15.22 1.30 -4.90
C GLN A 148 14.62 0.42 -6.00
N PRO A 149 14.13 1.02 -7.10
CA PRO A 149 13.89 0.24 -8.30
C PRO A 149 15.25 -0.22 -8.82
N THR A 150 15.74 -1.37 -8.35
CA THR A 150 16.75 -2.11 -9.11
C THR A 150 16.14 -2.39 -10.47
N ALA A 151 16.82 -1.99 -11.54
CA ALA A 151 16.40 -2.15 -12.93
C ALA A 151 15.97 -3.58 -13.31
N MET A 152 16.22 -4.57 -12.43
CA MET A 152 15.85 -5.97 -12.58
C MET A 152 14.40 -6.31 -12.19
N TYR A 153 13.66 -5.45 -11.47
CA TYR A 153 12.31 -5.74 -10.96
C TYR A 153 11.26 -4.69 -11.36
N SER A 154 11.51 -3.92 -12.41
CA SER A 154 10.65 -2.80 -12.80
C SER A 154 9.25 -3.22 -13.27
N ASP A 155 8.97 -4.50 -13.48
CA ASP A 155 7.62 -4.90 -13.87
C ASP A 155 7.22 -6.28 -13.35
N ARG A 156 6.70 -6.31 -12.11
CA ARG A 156 6.10 -7.54 -11.54
C ARG A 156 4.89 -8.02 -12.34
N GLY A 157 4.23 -7.15 -13.10
CA GLY A 157 3.15 -7.55 -14.00
C GLY A 157 3.71 -8.31 -15.18
N ASP A 158 4.71 -7.72 -15.84
CA ASP A 158 5.29 -8.31 -17.05
C ASP A 158 6.09 -9.58 -16.76
N CYS A 159 6.78 -9.71 -15.63
CA CYS A 159 7.49 -10.96 -15.33
C CYS A 159 6.53 -12.16 -15.11
N VAL A 160 5.36 -11.93 -14.53
CA VAL A 160 4.36 -12.98 -14.33
C VAL A 160 3.68 -13.33 -15.66
N VAL A 161 3.34 -12.32 -16.47
CA VAL A 161 2.81 -12.51 -17.82
C VAL A 161 3.82 -13.22 -18.71
N LEU A 162 5.10 -12.84 -18.65
CA LEU A 162 6.19 -13.46 -19.39
C LEU A 162 6.40 -14.91 -18.95
N ALA A 163 6.42 -15.19 -17.65
CA ALA A 163 6.52 -16.56 -17.13
C ALA A 163 5.34 -17.42 -17.61
N GLN A 164 4.13 -16.86 -17.62
CA GLN A 164 2.93 -17.54 -18.11
C GLN A 164 2.98 -17.80 -19.62
N ILE A 165 3.43 -16.83 -20.42
CA ILE A 165 3.66 -16.98 -21.87
C ILE A 165 4.72 -18.06 -22.13
N CYS A 166 5.84 -18.03 -21.40
CA CYS A 166 6.88 -19.04 -21.52
C CYS A 166 6.34 -20.44 -21.20
N PHE A 167 5.55 -20.59 -20.14
CA PHE A 167 4.95 -21.88 -19.78
C PHE A 167 4.00 -22.40 -20.86
N TYR A 168 3.17 -21.53 -21.47
CA TYR A 168 2.33 -21.91 -22.60
C TYR A 168 3.15 -22.32 -23.83
N ALA A 169 4.22 -21.59 -24.15
CA ALA A 169 5.10 -21.92 -25.26
C ALA A 169 5.79 -23.29 -25.07
N PHE A 170 6.28 -23.58 -23.86
CA PHE A 170 6.86 -24.90 -23.54
C PHE A 170 5.84 -26.02 -23.69
N ASN A 171 4.61 -25.85 -23.20
CA ASN A 171 3.56 -26.86 -23.36
C ASN A 171 3.21 -27.14 -24.83
N LEU A 172 3.16 -26.11 -25.68
CA LEU A 172 2.92 -26.27 -27.12
C LEU A 172 4.06 -27.01 -27.82
N VAL A 173 5.30 -26.71 -27.44
CA VAL A 173 6.48 -27.44 -27.94
C VAL A 173 6.44 -28.90 -27.51
N CYS A 174 6.14 -29.19 -26.25
CA CYS A 174 5.99 -30.56 -25.77
C CYS A 174 4.89 -31.33 -26.52
N LEU A 175 3.76 -30.68 -26.84
CA LEU A 175 2.69 -31.30 -27.63
C LEU A 175 3.10 -31.58 -29.09
N SER A 176 3.91 -30.71 -29.69
CA SER A 176 4.44 -30.91 -31.05
C SER A 176 5.49 -32.02 -31.18
N LEU A 177 6.12 -32.39 -30.06
CA LEU A 177 7.15 -33.44 -30.00
C LEU A 177 6.59 -34.80 -29.56
N CYS A 178 5.31 -34.88 -29.23
CA CYS A 178 4.64 -36.16 -28.99
C CYS A 178 4.40 -36.86 -30.33
N PRO A 179 4.95 -38.07 -30.56
CA PRO A 179 4.63 -38.83 -31.75
C PRO A 179 3.13 -39.16 -31.75
N VAL A 180 2.44 -38.75 -32.80
CA VAL A 180 1.04 -39.15 -33.02
C VAL A 180 1.01 -40.68 -33.15
N PRO A 181 0.22 -41.40 -32.33
CA PRO A 181 0.07 -42.82 -32.52
C PRO A 181 -0.62 -43.04 -33.88
N LEU A 182 0.14 -43.56 -34.84
CA LEU A 182 -0.40 -44.09 -36.09
C LEU A 182 -1.20 -45.35 -35.74
N ALA A 183 -2.52 -45.22 -35.78
CA ALA A 183 -3.45 -46.34 -35.71
C ALA A 183 -3.35 -47.22 -36.97
#